data_AF-A0A7W0JI40-F1
#
_entry.id   AF-A0A7W0JI40-F1
#
_cell.length_a   1.000
_cell.length_b   1.000
_cell.length_c   1.000
_cell.angle_alpha   90.00
_cell.angle_beta   90.00
_cell.angle_gamma   90.00
#
_symmetry.space_group_name_H-M   'P 1'
#
loop_
_entity.id
_entity.type
_entity.pdbx_description
1 polymer ?
#
loop_
_entity_poly.entity_id
_entity_poly.type
_entity_poly.pdbx_seq_one_letter_code
_entity_poly.pdbx_strand_id
1 'polypeptide(L)'
;TRRSVGGENDSAPRQLARFIVETGAAYLPGFRVQMIYRRDRYLRGGDHIPFLEQGYPAVRFSEPNEDYNHQHQNVRVEGGVRYGDLPEFVDFEYVAQVARVNCAALAALALAPARPTDVRILTRRLTNDTDLQWAANTEPDLAGYEIVWRDTTSPVWTNSLRVGRVTSHTVKGMSKDNYFFGVRAVDAEGNRSPVTYPRPLGR
;
A
#
# COMPACT_ATOMS: atom_id res chain seq x y z
N THR A 1 -3.38 -7.49 18.92
CA THR A 1 -3.81 -7.72 17.52
C THR A 1 -3.80 -6.39 16.77
N ARG A 2 -4.01 -6.31 15.45
CA ARG A 2 -4.11 -4.99 14.76
C ARG A 2 -5.20 -4.10 15.36
N ARG A 3 -6.33 -4.69 15.75
CA ARG A 3 -7.44 -3.99 16.43
C ARG A 3 -7.05 -3.36 17.76
N SER A 4 -6.12 -3.97 18.51
CA SER A 4 -5.74 -3.43 19.83
C SER A 4 -4.86 -2.18 19.75
N VAL A 5 -4.45 -1.77 18.55
CA VAL A 5 -3.58 -0.59 18.33
C VAL A 5 -4.09 0.32 17.20
N GLY A 6 -5.37 0.21 16.83
CA GLY A 6 -5.96 1.02 15.75
C GLY A 6 -5.37 0.76 14.35
N GLY A 7 -4.68 -0.37 14.16
CA GLY A 7 -3.97 -0.71 12.91
C GLY A 7 -4.79 -1.49 11.90
N GLU A 8 -6.13 -1.41 11.91
CA GLU A 8 -7.03 -2.17 11.04
C GLU A 8 -6.70 -1.96 9.56
N ASN A 9 -6.27 -0.74 9.21
CA ASN A 9 -5.90 -0.34 7.85
C ASN A 9 -4.39 -0.40 7.59
N ASP A 10 -3.64 -1.19 8.34
CA ASP A 10 -2.18 -1.29 8.23
C ASP A 10 -1.65 -2.69 7.95
N SER A 11 -2.50 -3.56 7.41
CA SER A 11 -2.08 -4.86 6.90
C SER A 11 -1.11 -4.75 5.72
N ALA A 12 -0.40 -5.83 5.40
CA ALA A 12 0.51 -5.87 4.25
C ALA A 12 -0.16 -5.49 2.91
N PRO A 13 -1.39 -5.95 2.58
CA PRO A 13 -2.15 -5.44 1.42
C PRO A 13 -2.36 -3.92 1.43
N ARG A 14 -2.54 -3.31 2.60
CA ARG A 14 -2.73 -1.85 2.72
C ARG A 14 -1.43 -1.09 2.48
N GLN A 15 -0.31 -1.65 2.93
CA GLN A 15 1.00 -1.08 2.62
C GLN A 15 1.35 -1.23 1.14
N LEU A 16 0.95 -2.33 0.50
CA LEU A 16 1.04 -2.49 -0.96
C LEU A 16 0.17 -1.44 -1.69
N ALA A 17 -1.06 -1.23 -1.25
CA ALA A 17 -1.92 -0.19 -1.83
C ALA A 17 -1.35 1.23 -1.69
N ARG A 18 -0.79 1.57 -0.52
CA ARG A 18 -0.08 2.85 -0.30
C ARG A 18 1.14 3.00 -1.20
N PHE A 19 1.92 1.94 -1.34
CA PHE A 19 3.06 1.91 -2.24
C PHE A 19 2.66 2.18 -3.69
N ILE A 20 1.57 1.57 -4.17
CA ILE A 20 1.03 1.80 -5.51
C ILE A 20 0.55 3.26 -5.68
N VAL A 21 -0.11 3.83 -4.68
CA VAL A 21 -0.54 5.24 -4.72
C VAL A 21 0.66 6.19 -4.75
N GLU A 22 1.67 5.97 -3.92
CA GLU A 22 2.92 6.76 -3.92
C GLU A 22 3.64 6.66 -5.27
N THR A 23 3.75 5.45 -5.82
CA THR A 23 4.38 5.20 -7.12
C THR A 23 3.59 5.84 -8.27
N GLY A 24 2.26 5.69 -8.27
CA GLY A 24 1.38 6.30 -9.26
C GLY A 24 1.48 7.82 -9.24
N ALA A 25 1.51 8.44 -8.06
CA ALA A 25 1.71 9.90 -7.94
C ALA A 25 3.08 10.36 -8.46
N ALA A 26 4.13 9.55 -8.29
CA ALA A 26 5.48 9.89 -8.74
C ALA A 26 5.66 9.76 -10.26
N TYR A 27 5.15 8.68 -10.86
CA TYR A 27 5.38 8.36 -12.28
C TYR A 27 4.22 8.74 -13.20
N LEU A 28 3.02 8.95 -12.66
CA LEU A 28 1.81 9.32 -13.39
C LEU A 28 1.01 10.43 -12.66
N PRO A 29 1.59 11.63 -12.46
CA PRO A 29 0.96 12.70 -11.68
C PRO A 29 -0.39 13.18 -12.23
N GLY A 30 -0.65 12.98 -13.53
CA GLY A 30 -1.93 13.31 -14.17
C GLY A 30 -3.02 12.25 -14.01
N PHE A 31 -2.73 11.08 -13.42
CA PHE A 31 -3.67 9.98 -13.28
C PHE A 31 -3.84 9.59 -11.81
N ARG A 32 -4.99 9.95 -11.23
CA ARG A 32 -5.25 9.76 -9.81
C ARG A 32 -5.62 8.31 -9.50
N VAL A 33 -4.79 7.65 -8.69
CA VAL A 33 -5.10 6.35 -8.09
C VAL A 33 -5.83 6.58 -6.76
N GLN A 34 -7.10 6.15 -6.67
CA GLN A 34 -7.87 6.22 -5.43
C GLN A 34 -7.76 4.91 -4.65
N MET A 35 -7.42 5.02 -3.36
CA MET A 35 -7.42 3.87 -2.47
C MET A 35 -8.82 3.64 -1.88
N ILE A 36 -9.36 2.43 -2.10
CA ILE A 36 -10.64 2.01 -1.55
C ILE A 36 -10.38 0.89 -0.53
N TYR A 37 -10.82 1.07 0.71
CA TYR A 37 -10.57 0.10 1.78
C TYR A 37 -11.51 -1.10 1.77
N ARG A 38 -12.55 -1.11 0.94
CA ARG A 38 -13.39 -2.29 0.80
C ARG A 38 -12.59 -3.41 0.15
N ARG A 39 -12.81 -4.65 0.59
CA ARG A 39 -12.25 -5.83 -0.09
C ARG A 39 -12.78 -5.91 -1.51
N ASP A 40 -14.07 -5.67 -1.71
CA ASP A 40 -14.69 -5.63 -3.03
C ASP A 40 -15.93 -4.71 -3.05
N ARG A 41 -16.46 -4.48 -4.26
CA ARG A 41 -17.79 -3.95 -4.57
C ARG A 41 -18.85 -4.88 -3.98
N TYR A 42 -20.01 -4.33 -3.63
CA TYR A 42 -21.14 -5.15 -3.17
C TYR A 42 -21.57 -6.12 -4.26
N LEU A 43 -21.97 -7.34 -3.87
CA LEU A 43 -22.41 -8.42 -4.76
C LEU A 43 -21.33 -8.92 -5.75
N ARG A 44 -20.05 -8.67 -5.46
CA ARG A 44 -18.92 -9.03 -6.32
C ARG A 44 -17.84 -9.81 -5.57
N GLY A 45 -17.02 -10.49 -6.35
CA GLY A 45 -15.71 -11.01 -5.96
C GLY A 45 -14.65 -10.52 -6.92
N GLY A 46 -13.38 -10.79 -6.61
CA GLY A 46 -12.27 -10.37 -7.46
C GLY A 46 -11.05 -11.25 -7.23
N ASP A 47 -10.20 -11.33 -8.24
CA ASP A 47 -9.11 -12.32 -8.31
C ASP A 47 -8.05 -12.17 -7.23
N HIS A 48 -7.98 -11.00 -6.59
CA HIS A 48 -7.11 -10.77 -5.44
C HIS A 48 -7.57 -11.49 -4.16
N ILE A 49 -8.85 -11.91 -4.05
CA ILE A 49 -9.41 -12.49 -2.82
C ILE A 49 -8.73 -13.81 -2.44
N PRO A 50 -8.58 -14.80 -3.35
CA PRO A 50 -7.87 -16.05 -3.03
C PRO A 50 -6.44 -15.82 -2.51
N PHE A 51 -5.71 -14.84 -3.05
CA PHE A 51 -4.38 -14.48 -2.55
C PHE A 51 -4.44 -13.95 -1.12
N LEU A 52 -5.39 -13.05 -0.83
CA LEU A 52 -5.61 -12.53 0.52
C LEU A 52 -5.96 -13.65 1.52
N GLU A 53 -6.80 -14.60 1.12
CA GLU A 53 -7.20 -15.75 1.93
C GLU A 53 -6.04 -16.70 2.23
N GLN A 54 -5.07 -16.78 1.32
CA GLN A 54 -3.80 -17.49 1.51
C GLN A 54 -2.71 -16.65 2.20
N GLY A 55 -3.04 -15.41 2.62
CA GLY A 55 -2.13 -14.54 3.37
C GLY A 55 -1.15 -13.72 2.51
N TYR A 56 -1.25 -13.80 1.19
CA TYR A 56 -0.45 -12.99 0.27
C TYR A 56 -0.96 -11.55 0.22
N PRO A 57 -0.08 -10.54 0.28
CA PRO A 57 -0.47 -9.16 0.01
C PRO A 57 -0.96 -9.02 -1.44
N ALA A 58 -2.24 -8.67 -1.63
CA ALA A 58 -2.83 -8.49 -2.94
C ALA A 58 -3.77 -7.28 -2.98
N VAL A 59 -3.88 -6.68 -4.15
CA VAL A 59 -4.80 -5.57 -4.45
C VAL A 59 -5.49 -5.83 -5.78
N ARG A 60 -6.55 -5.07 -6.07
CA ARG A 60 -7.23 -5.07 -7.36
C ARG A 60 -7.33 -3.63 -7.87
N PHE A 61 -7.17 -3.46 -9.17
CA PHE A 61 -7.50 -2.23 -9.88
C PHE A 61 -8.91 -2.35 -10.45
N SER A 62 -9.72 -1.31 -10.28
CA SER A 62 -11.08 -1.26 -10.83
C SER A 62 -11.40 0.18 -11.20
N GLU A 63 -12.21 0.34 -12.24
CA GLU A 63 -12.79 1.64 -12.52
C GLU A 63 -13.67 2.11 -11.36
N PRO A 64 -13.74 3.43 -11.10
CA PRO A 64 -14.50 3.97 -9.98
C PRO A 64 -16.01 3.83 -10.17
N ASN A 65 -16.47 3.90 -11.42
CA ASN A 65 -17.87 3.91 -11.82
C ASN A 65 -18.04 2.94 -12.99
N GLU A 66 -18.65 1.78 -12.72
CA GLU A 66 -18.90 0.78 -13.74
C GLU A 66 -20.23 1.04 -14.44
N ASP A 67 -20.27 0.84 -15.76
CA ASP A 67 -21.53 0.75 -16.49
C ASP A 67 -22.01 -0.71 -16.51
N TYR A 68 -23.07 -0.99 -15.75
CA TYR A 68 -23.63 -2.33 -15.64
C TYR A 68 -24.27 -2.87 -16.93
N ASN A 69 -24.54 -2.02 -17.93
CA ASN A 69 -24.99 -2.46 -19.25
C ASN A 69 -23.86 -3.15 -20.02
N HIS A 70 -22.61 -2.84 -19.69
CA HIS A 70 -21.41 -3.29 -20.40
C HIS A 70 -20.55 -4.25 -19.58
N GLN A 71 -21.11 -4.80 -18.50
CA GLN A 71 -20.37 -5.65 -17.56
C GLN A 71 -20.99 -7.05 -17.44
N HIS A 72 -20.26 -8.08 -17.85
CA HIS A 72 -20.70 -9.49 -17.79
C HIS A 72 -22.09 -9.72 -18.42
N GLN A 73 -22.43 -8.95 -19.45
CA GLN A 73 -23.70 -9.04 -20.16
C GLN A 73 -23.52 -9.81 -21.47
N ASN A 74 -24.53 -10.61 -21.83
CA ASN A 74 -24.65 -11.12 -23.18
C ASN A 74 -24.98 -9.97 -24.14
N VAL A 75 -24.40 -10.01 -25.34
CA VAL A 75 -24.66 -9.02 -26.39
C VAL A 75 -26.12 -9.10 -26.81
N ARG A 76 -26.87 -8.00 -26.58
CA ARG A 76 -28.28 -7.88 -26.99
C ARG A 76 -28.69 -6.42 -27.09
N VAL A 77 -29.84 -6.20 -27.71
CA VAL A 77 -30.53 -4.90 -27.68
C VAL A 77 -31.89 -5.12 -27.00
N GLU A 78 -32.16 -4.34 -25.96
CA GLU A 78 -33.39 -4.44 -25.19
C GLU A 78 -33.84 -3.03 -24.79
N GLY A 79 -35.08 -2.66 -25.10
CA GLY A 79 -35.59 -1.32 -24.80
C GLY A 79 -34.78 -0.16 -25.41
N GLY A 80 -34.06 -0.39 -26.52
CA GLY A 80 -33.18 0.60 -27.15
C GLY A 80 -31.79 0.71 -26.52
N VAL A 81 -31.50 -0.02 -25.45
CA VAL A 81 -30.18 -0.08 -24.81
C VAL A 81 -29.38 -1.23 -25.40
N ARG A 82 -28.12 -0.97 -25.78
CA ARG A 82 -27.17 -1.99 -26.21
C ARG A 82 -26.45 -2.54 -24.99
N TYR A 83 -26.62 -3.83 -24.75
CA TYR A 83 -25.93 -4.56 -23.68
C TYR A 83 -24.76 -5.35 -24.27
N GLY A 84 -23.77 -5.64 -23.42
CA GLY A 84 -22.64 -6.50 -23.76
C GLY A 84 -21.30 -5.86 -23.43
N ASP A 85 -20.32 -6.70 -23.15
CA ASP A 85 -18.92 -6.32 -22.90
C ASP A 85 -18.15 -6.36 -24.22
N LEU A 86 -18.22 -5.27 -24.97
CA LEU A 86 -17.64 -5.14 -26.32
C LEU A 86 -16.51 -4.12 -26.32
N PRO A 87 -15.47 -4.29 -27.19
CA PRO A 87 -14.35 -3.35 -27.28
C PRO A 87 -14.75 -1.88 -27.53
N GLU A 88 -15.88 -1.63 -28.19
CA GLU A 88 -16.40 -0.28 -28.46
C GLU A 88 -16.84 0.48 -27.20
N PHE A 89 -17.07 -0.21 -26.08
CA PHE A 89 -17.40 0.39 -24.77
C PHE A 89 -16.16 0.56 -23.87
N VAL A 90 -14.97 0.19 -24.37
CA VAL A 90 -13.71 0.31 -23.63
C VAL A 90 -13.02 1.62 -23.95
N ASP A 91 -12.75 2.42 -22.92
CA ASP A 91 -11.80 3.54 -23.03
C ASP A 91 -10.36 3.00 -22.95
N PHE A 92 -9.76 2.78 -24.12
CA PHE A 92 -8.40 2.25 -24.22
C PHE A 92 -7.33 3.18 -23.64
N GLU A 93 -7.54 4.50 -23.66
CA GLU A 93 -6.59 5.45 -23.07
C GLU A 93 -6.63 5.35 -21.54
N TYR A 94 -7.81 5.25 -20.95
CA TYR A 94 -7.97 4.98 -19.53
C TYR A 94 -7.34 3.65 -19.13
N VAL A 95 -7.62 2.57 -19.87
CA VAL A 95 -7.01 1.24 -19.61
C VAL A 95 -5.50 1.27 -19.75
N ALA A 96 -4.96 2.03 -20.71
CA ALA A 96 -3.52 2.23 -20.86
C ALA A 96 -2.92 2.95 -19.62
N GLN A 97 -3.62 3.92 -19.03
CA GLN A 97 -3.17 4.54 -17.77
C GLN A 97 -3.18 3.54 -16.60
N VAL A 98 -4.21 2.70 -16.47
CA VAL A 98 -4.26 1.63 -15.46
C VAL A 98 -3.09 0.66 -15.64
N ALA A 99 -2.78 0.28 -16.88
CA ALA A 99 -1.64 -0.57 -17.20
C ALA A 99 -0.30 0.09 -16.82
N ARG A 100 -0.11 1.38 -17.13
CA ARG A 100 1.08 2.14 -16.75
C ARG A 100 1.28 2.20 -15.23
N VAL A 101 0.22 2.40 -14.44
CA VAL A 101 0.30 2.34 -12.97
C VAL A 101 0.76 0.96 -12.50
N ASN A 102 0.21 -0.12 -13.07
CA ASN A 102 0.63 -1.48 -12.76
C ASN A 102 2.11 -1.71 -13.09
N CYS A 103 2.56 -1.32 -14.27
CA CYS A 103 3.95 -1.43 -14.69
C CYS A 103 4.89 -0.64 -13.77
N ALA A 104 4.54 0.61 -13.43
CA ALA A 104 5.34 1.44 -12.53
C ALA A 104 5.46 0.81 -11.14
N ALA A 105 4.37 0.32 -10.58
CA ALA A 105 4.37 -0.37 -9.29
C ALA A 105 5.19 -1.66 -9.31
N LEU A 106 5.06 -2.49 -10.35
CA LEU A 106 5.83 -3.72 -10.49
C LEU A 106 7.32 -3.44 -10.66
N ALA A 107 7.69 -2.46 -11.49
CA ALA A 107 9.08 -2.05 -11.66
C ALA A 107 9.67 -1.52 -10.35
N ALA A 108 8.95 -0.66 -9.63
CA ALA A 108 9.39 -0.14 -8.35
C ALA A 108 9.53 -1.24 -7.28
N LEU A 109 8.65 -2.25 -7.26
CA LEU A 109 8.79 -3.41 -6.38
C LEU A 109 10.00 -4.29 -6.74
N ALA A 110 10.28 -4.48 -8.03
CA ALA A 110 11.38 -5.30 -8.50
C ALA A 110 12.75 -4.66 -8.25
N LEU A 111 12.81 -3.33 -8.29
CA LEU A 111 14.02 -2.56 -8.03
C LEU A 111 14.27 -2.31 -6.55
N ALA A 112 13.23 -2.31 -5.71
CA ALA A 112 13.37 -2.00 -4.29
C ALA A 112 13.99 -3.15 -3.48
N PRO A 113 14.67 -2.84 -2.36
CA PRO A 113 14.97 -3.83 -1.34
C PRO A 113 13.71 -4.54 -0.84
N ALA A 114 13.88 -5.73 -0.28
CA ALA A 114 12.85 -6.35 0.52
C ALA A 114 12.43 -5.43 1.67
N ARG A 115 11.15 -5.49 2.02
CA ARG A 115 10.63 -4.77 3.18
C ARG A 115 11.30 -5.27 4.47
N PRO A 116 11.67 -4.38 5.40
CA PRO A 116 12.23 -4.78 6.69
C PRO A 116 11.29 -5.74 7.40
N THR A 117 11.85 -6.78 7.99
CA THR A 117 11.09 -7.76 8.76
C THR A 117 11.18 -7.43 10.25
N ASP A 118 10.33 -8.07 11.02
CA ASP A 118 10.31 -7.93 12.47
C ASP A 118 10.18 -6.50 13.03
N VAL A 119 9.57 -5.57 12.29
CA VAL A 119 9.42 -4.20 12.79
C VAL A 119 8.53 -4.17 14.03
N ARG A 120 9.01 -3.51 15.09
CA ARG A 120 8.39 -3.40 16.41
C ARG A 120 8.36 -1.96 16.91
N ILE A 121 7.28 -1.60 17.60
CA ILE A 121 7.24 -0.46 18.52
C ILE A 121 7.44 -1.00 19.93
N LEU A 122 8.42 -0.50 20.67
CA LEU A 122 8.66 -0.91 22.05
C LEU A 122 7.71 -0.16 22.99
N THR A 123 6.91 -0.90 23.76
CA THR A 123 5.93 -0.32 24.68
C THR A 123 6.33 -0.49 26.15
N ARG A 124 7.64 -0.56 26.43
CA ARG A 124 8.20 -0.84 27.76
C ARG A 124 8.24 0.37 28.68
N ARG A 125 8.21 1.59 28.13
CA ARG A 125 8.28 2.85 28.86
C ARG A 125 7.07 3.72 28.52
N LEU A 126 6.54 4.43 29.51
CA LEU A 126 5.52 5.47 29.33
C LEU A 126 6.25 6.79 29.02
N THR A 127 6.32 7.15 27.74
CA THR A 127 6.98 8.36 27.24
C THR A 127 6.28 8.84 25.96
N ASN A 128 6.48 10.11 25.62
CA ASN A 128 6.09 10.69 24.33
C ASN A 128 7.09 10.40 23.22
N ASP A 129 8.20 9.72 23.51
CA ASP A 129 9.10 9.20 22.48
C ASP A 129 8.56 7.89 21.89
N THR A 130 8.88 7.62 20.63
CA THR A 130 8.58 6.34 19.99
C THR A 130 9.86 5.56 19.69
N ASP A 131 10.03 4.44 20.37
CA ASP A 131 11.14 3.51 20.17
C ASP A 131 10.76 2.44 19.13
N LEU A 132 11.49 2.39 18.02
CA LEU A 132 11.32 1.41 16.94
C LEU A 132 12.52 0.46 16.89
N GLN A 133 12.27 -0.80 16.53
CA GLN A 133 13.27 -1.83 16.28
C GLN A 133 12.85 -2.69 15.08
N TRP A 134 13.79 -3.21 14.31
CA TRP A 134 13.52 -4.12 13.19
C TRP A 134 14.69 -5.07 12.93
N ALA A 135 14.44 -6.13 12.16
CA ALA A 135 15.50 -7.02 11.68
C ALA A 135 16.19 -6.40 10.45
N ALA A 136 17.50 -6.62 10.35
CA ALA A 136 18.28 -6.10 9.23
C ALA A 136 17.93 -6.81 7.91
N ASN A 137 17.79 -6.01 6.86
CA ASN A 137 17.92 -6.40 5.46
C ASN A 137 19.37 -6.85 5.16
N THR A 138 19.54 -7.72 4.17
CA THR A 138 20.80 -8.39 3.82
C THR A 138 21.30 -8.09 2.42
N GLU A 139 20.52 -7.32 1.65
CA GLU A 139 20.81 -6.95 0.28
C GLU A 139 22.11 -6.12 0.20
N PRO A 140 22.99 -6.40 -0.76
CA PRO A 140 24.31 -5.78 -0.84
C PRO A 140 24.27 -4.28 -1.13
N ASP A 141 23.23 -3.82 -1.82
CA ASP A 141 22.97 -2.45 -2.25
C ASP A 141 22.13 -1.64 -1.24
N LEU A 142 21.73 -2.22 -0.10
CA LEU A 142 20.94 -1.54 0.93
C LEU A 142 21.62 -0.24 1.40
N ALA A 143 21.09 0.95 1.15
CA ALA A 143 21.62 2.20 1.70
C ALA A 143 21.22 2.44 3.16
N GLY A 144 20.07 1.93 3.59
CA GLY A 144 19.60 2.03 4.97
C GLY A 144 18.09 2.01 5.07
N TYR A 145 17.56 2.68 6.09
CA TYR A 145 16.13 2.67 6.38
C TYR A 145 15.54 4.08 6.46
N GLU A 146 14.25 4.17 6.15
CA GLU A 146 13.39 5.32 6.40
C GLU A 146 12.31 4.94 7.41
N ILE A 147 12.18 5.75 8.45
CA ILE A 147 11.00 5.75 9.31
C ILE A 147 9.97 6.65 8.65
N VAL A 148 8.77 6.13 8.42
CA VAL A 148 7.63 6.89 7.91
C VAL A 148 6.61 7.09 9.01
N TRP A 149 5.88 8.20 8.96
CA TRP A 149 4.76 8.43 9.86
C TRP A 149 3.61 9.16 9.18
N ARG A 150 2.44 9.02 9.78
CA ARG A 150 1.21 9.69 9.38
C ARG A 150 0.30 9.92 10.58
N ASP A 151 -0.54 10.93 10.48
CA ASP A 151 -1.65 11.12 11.42
C ASP A 151 -2.56 9.90 11.40
N THR A 152 -3.20 9.60 12.53
CA THR A 152 -4.11 8.46 12.66
C THR A 152 -5.30 8.53 11.71
N THR A 153 -5.63 9.71 11.20
CA THR A 153 -6.69 9.99 10.23
C THR A 153 -6.23 9.96 8.76
N SER A 154 -4.92 10.05 8.49
CA SER A 154 -4.41 10.10 7.11
C SER A 154 -4.43 8.71 6.47
N PRO A 155 -4.90 8.55 5.22
CA PRO A 155 -4.86 7.25 4.54
C PRO A 155 -3.47 6.88 3.99
N VAL A 156 -2.54 7.83 3.91
CA VAL A 156 -1.22 7.67 3.29
C VAL A 156 -0.09 8.10 4.22
N TRP A 157 1.12 7.59 3.98
CA TRP A 157 2.32 8.08 4.64
C TRP A 157 2.60 9.50 4.16
N THR A 158 2.69 10.45 5.08
CA THR A 158 2.82 11.88 4.76
C THR A 158 4.21 12.41 5.06
N ASN A 159 4.99 11.70 5.87
CA ASN A 159 6.29 12.13 6.31
C ASN A 159 7.28 10.96 6.36
N SER A 160 8.57 11.27 6.30
CA SER A 160 9.66 10.29 6.37
C SER A 160 10.94 10.88 6.97
N LEU A 161 11.74 10.05 7.62
CA LEU A 161 13.04 10.35 8.18
C LEU A 161 14.03 9.23 7.82
N ARG A 162 15.11 9.57 7.12
CA ARG A 162 16.22 8.64 6.86
C ARG A 162 17.05 8.45 8.13
N VAL A 163 17.32 7.20 8.48
CA VAL A 163 18.06 6.83 9.70
C VAL A 163 19.35 6.05 9.43
N GLY A 164 19.70 5.84 8.16
CA GLY A 164 20.90 5.10 7.76
C GLY A 164 20.79 3.59 8.03
N ARG A 165 21.93 2.90 8.07
CA ARG A 165 22.02 1.44 8.33
C ARG A 165 21.97 1.13 9.83
N VAL A 166 20.84 1.42 10.47
CA VAL A 166 20.56 1.06 11.86
C VAL A 166 19.40 0.06 11.93
N THR A 167 19.26 -0.64 13.06
CA THR A 167 18.15 -1.60 13.29
C THR A 167 17.23 -1.17 14.43
N SER A 168 17.47 0.02 14.98
CA SER A 168 16.61 0.66 15.96
C SER A 168 16.75 2.17 15.89
N HIS A 169 15.72 2.88 16.33
CA HIS A 169 15.72 4.33 16.41
C HIS A 169 14.67 4.84 17.39
N THR A 170 14.95 5.94 18.07
CA THR A 170 14.00 6.65 18.94
C THR A 170 13.58 7.95 18.27
N VAL A 171 12.30 8.05 17.90
CA VAL A 171 11.71 9.31 17.41
C VAL A 171 11.32 10.16 18.61
N LYS A 172 12.15 11.18 18.90
CA LYS A 172 11.99 12.01 20.10
C LYS A 172 10.77 12.92 20.00
N GLY A 173 10.00 13.02 21.08
CA GLY A 173 8.85 13.93 21.21
C GLY A 173 7.64 13.59 20.34
N MET A 174 7.63 12.43 19.67
CA MET A 174 6.52 12.00 18.82
C MET A 174 5.87 10.74 19.39
N SER A 175 4.68 10.90 19.97
CA SER A 175 3.97 9.78 20.61
C SER A 175 3.34 8.84 19.56
N LYS A 176 3.58 7.55 19.73
CA LYS A 176 2.88 6.42 19.06
C LYS A 176 1.36 6.43 19.24
N ASP A 177 0.85 7.22 20.17
CA ASP A 177 -0.59 7.37 20.39
C ASP A 177 -1.21 8.40 19.44
N ASN A 178 -0.41 9.35 18.93
CA ASN A 178 -0.85 10.42 18.03
C ASN A 178 -0.56 10.13 16.56
N TYR A 179 0.42 9.26 16.29
CA TYR A 179 0.88 8.94 14.95
C TYR A 179 0.97 7.44 14.75
N PHE A 180 0.69 7.03 13.51
CA PHE A 180 1.16 5.74 13.04
C PHE A 180 2.59 5.87 12.52
N PHE A 181 3.39 4.85 12.79
CA PHE A 181 4.76 4.72 12.32
C PHE A 181 4.90 3.49 11.42
N GLY A 182 5.92 3.50 10.57
CA GLY A 182 6.33 2.40 9.73
C GLY A 182 7.81 2.48 9.41
N VAL A 183 8.38 1.38 8.95
CA VAL A 183 9.78 1.34 8.49
C VAL A 183 9.83 0.76 7.08
N ARG A 184 10.62 1.37 6.20
CA ARG A 184 10.94 0.83 4.88
C ARG A 184 12.45 0.85 4.64
N ALA A 185 12.92 -0.06 3.81
CA ALA A 185 14.30 -0.11 3.36
C ALA A 185 14.49 0.78 2.12
N VAL A 186 15.71 1.28 1.93
CA VAL A 186 16.13 2.10 0.80
C VAL A 186 17.47 1.57 0.29
N ASP A 187 17.62 1.38 -1.02
CA ASP A 187 18.89 1.01 -1.66
C ASP A 187 19.75 2.24 -2.03
N ALA A 188 20.93 1.98 -2.61
CA ALA A 188 21.87 2.98 -3.06
C ALA A 188 21.32 3.89 -4.17
N GLU A 189 20.42 3.37 -5.00
CA GLU A 189 19.75 4.06 -6.10
C GLU A 189 18.54 4.88 -5.62
N GLY A 190 18.12 4.71 -4.37
CA GLY A 190 17.00 5.41 -3.75
C GLY A 190 15.63 4.73 -3.92
N ASN A 191 15.58 3.50 -4.45
CA ASN A 191 14.36 2.71 -4.48
C ASN A 191 13.96 2.32 -3.06
N ARG A 192 12.65 2.27 -2.83
CA ARG A 192 12.05 2.13 -1.50
C ARG A 192 11.22 0.87 -1.45
N SER A 193 11.39 0.06 -0.41
CA SER A 193 10.50 -1.07 -0.18
C SER A 193 9.08 -0.58 0.17
N PRO A 194 8.04 -1.43 0.03
CA PRO A 194 6.80 -1.23 0.76
C PRO A 194 7.07 -1.10 2.26
N VAL A 195 6.25 -0.30 2.94
CA VAL A 195 6.39 -0.07 4.38
C VAL A 195 5.99 -1.32 5.15
N THR A 196 6.77 -1.68 6.17
CA THR A 196 6.34 -2.61 7.20
C THR A 196 5.75 -1.84 8.37
N TYR A 197 4.47 -2.10 8.66
CA TYR A 197 3.82 -1.59 9.86
C TYR A 197 4.28 -2.36 11.10
N PRO A 198 4.67 -1.67 12.19
CA PRO A 198 5.19 -2.29 13.39
C PRO A 198 4.13 -3.08 14.16
N ARG A 199 4.59 -4.12 14.86
CA ARG A 199 3.80 -4.76 15.91
C ARG A 199 4.25 -4.23 17.28
N PRO A 200 3.35 -4.09 18.27
CA PRO A 200 3.78 -3.79 19.63
C PRO A 200 4.66 -4.92 20.16
N LEU A 201 5.75 -4.55 20.82
CA LEU A 201 6.55 -5.44 21.65
C LEU A 201 6.42 -4.97 23.11
N GLY A 202 5.55 -5.67 23.84
CA GLY A 202 5.39 -5.51 25.28
C GLY A 202 6.52 -6.13 26.08
N ARG A 203 6.32 -6.22 27.40
CA ARG A 203 7.08 -7.17 28.22
C ARG A 203 6.67 -8.59 27.89
#